data_AF-A0A2V9JID7-F1
#
_entry.id   AF-A0A2V9JID7-F1
#
_cell.length_a   1.000
_cell.length_b   1.000
_cell.length_c   1.000
_cell.angle_alpha   90.00
_cell.angle_beta   90.00
_cell.angle_gamma   90.00
#
_symmetry.space_group_name_H-M   'P 1'
#
loop_
_entity.id
_entity.type
_entity.pdbx_description
1 polymer ?
#
loop_
_entity_poly.entity_id
_entity_poly.type
_entity_poly.pdbx_seq_one_letter_code
_entity_poly.pdbx_strand_id
1 'polypeptide(L)'
;MNVDDQGDWRPGQRAAREHKVLTPLLDSGLTKAEIRELARRAQLRVWDRPASACLSSRLAYGIEVTPERLSVVEKGEEALRNLGFKQFRVRHHDKLVRLEIAPEELPRALSPEMTRKFVEIFKALGFTFITLDLEGYRTGSLNTHLVNIPR
;
A
#
# COMPACT_ATOMS: atom_id res chain seq x y z
N MET A 1 6.92 6.53 14.14
CA MET A 1 5.61 7.19 14.17
C MET A 1 5.85 8.65 14.49
N ASN A 2 5.13 9.57 13.87
CA ASN A 2 5.21 11.02 14.11
C ASN A 2 3.79 11.63 14.20
N VAL A 3 3.67 12.94 14.43
CA VAL A 3 2.35 13.58 14.63
C VAL A 3 1.43 13.45 13.41
N ASP A 4 1.98 13.52 12.20
CA ASP A 4 1.22 13.38 10.94
C ASP A 4 0.63 11.97 10.74
N ASP A 5 1.04 10.97 11.52
CA ASP A 5 0.56 9.60 11.42
C ASP A 5 -0.77 9.35 12.18
N GLN A 6 -1.30 10.33 12.91
CA GLN A 6 -2.47 10.14 13.80
C GLN A 6 -3.83 10.09 13.08
N GLY A 7 -3.95 10.64 11.86
CA GLY A 7 -5.22 10.75 11.13
C GLY A 7 -5.61 9.52 10.30
N ASP A 8 -4.70 8.57 10.10
CA ASP A 8 -4.95 7.36 9.31
C ASP A 8 -5.33 6.18 10.21
N TRP A 9 -6.32 5.38 9.81
CA TRP A 9 -6.55 4.07 10.44
C TRP A 9 -5.35 3.14 10.15
N ARG A 10 -4.52 2.93 11.16
CA ARG A 10 -3.30 2.11 11.09
C ARG A 10 -3.29 1.09 12.22
N PRO A 11 -3.85 -0.12 12.02
CA PRO A 11 -3.92 -1.14 13.07
C PRO A 11 -2.53 -1.53 13.62
N GLY A 12 -1.46 -1.37 12.84
CA GLY A 12 -0.09 -1.54 13.31
C GLY A 12 0.27 -0.60 14.49
N GLN A 13 -0.33 0.59 14.60
CA GLN A 13 -0.13 1.46 15.75
C GLN A 13 -0.77 0.92 17.02
N ARG A 14 -1.89 0.21 16.89
CA ARG A 14 -2.54 -0.46 18.02
C ARG A 14 -1.67 -1.62 18.51
N ALA A 15 -1.18 -2.45 17.59
CA ALA A 15 -0.24 -3.53 17.92
C ALA A 15 1.04 -2.99 18.60
N ALA A 16 1.62 -1.90 18.08
CA ALA A 16 2.77 -1.25 18.69
C ALA A 16 2.50 -0.80 20.14
N ARG A 17 1.30 -0.27 20.42
CA ARG A 17 0.87 0.11 21.77
C ARG A 17 0.69 -1.11 22.68
N GLU A 18 0.04 -2.16 22.20
CA GLU A 18 -0.15 -3.42 22.93
C GLU A 18 1.19 -4.07 23.32
N HIS A 19 2.21 -3.93 22.46
CA HIS A 19 3.57 -4.41 22.70
C HIS A 19 4.51 -3.37 23.35
N LYS A 20 4.00 -2.23 23.81
CA LYS A 20 4.78 -1.16 24.49
C LYS A 20 5.99 -0.67 23.68
N VAL A 21 5.86 -0.62 22.36
CA VAL A 21 6.88 -0.07 21.48
C VAL A 21 7.01 1.44 21.72
N LEU A 22 8.23 1.92 21.93
CA LEU A 22 8.49 3.34 22.14
C LEU A 22 8.31 4.14 20.84
N THR A 23 7.75 5.34 20.97
CA THR A 23 7.46 6.23 19.84
C THR A 23 8.09 7.60 20.02
N PRO A 24 9.41 7.71 20.25
CA PRO A 24 10.07 8.94 20.70
C PRO A 24 9.82 10.16 19.81
N LEU A 25 9.69 9.97 18.49
CA LEU A 25 9.38 11.06 17.56
C LEU A 25 7.95 11.59 17.72
N LEU A 26 6.98 10.72 18.01
CA LEU A 26 5.61 11.08 18.31
C LEU A 26 5.49 11.68 19.71
N ASP A 27 6.17 11.07 20.69
CA ASP A 27 6.20 11.52 22.08
C ASP A 27 6.82 12.92 22.21
N SER A 28 7.76 13.25 21.30
CA SER A 28 8.37 14.57 21.17
C SER A 28 7.56 15.55 20.32
N GLY A 29 6.37 15.18 19.85
CA GLY A 29 5.49 16.04 19.05
C GLY A 29 6.04 16.41 17.67
N LEU A 30 7.00 15.66 17.12
CA LEU A 30 7.64 16.02 15.87
C LEU A 30 6.75 15.71 14.65
N THR A 31 6.68 16.67 13.75
CA THR A 31 6.09 16.52 12.41
C THR A 31 7.10 15.92 11.42
N LYS A 32 6.62 15.46 10.27
CA LYS A 32 7.45 14.92 9.19
C LYS A 32 8.42 15.97 8.64
N ALA A 33 8.00 17.22 8.57
CA ALA A 33 8.85 18.31 8.11
C ALA A 33 10.02 18.55 9.06
N GLU A 34 9.74 18.58 10.37
CA GLU A 34 10.77 18.75 11.41
C GLU A 34 11.75 17.57 11.43
N ILE A 35 11.25 16.33 11.32
CA ILE A 35 12.10 15.14 11.23
C ILE A 35 13.06 15.22 10.04
N ARG A 36 12.58 15.67 8.87
CA ARG A 36 13.41 15.82 7.67
C ARG A 36 14.48 16.88 7.85
N GLU A 37 14.14 18.02 8.47
CA GLU A 37 15.09 19.09 8.74
C GLU A 37 16.16 18.66 9.76
N LEU A 38 15.76 17.97 10.83
CA LEU A 38 16.70 17.40 11.81
C LEU A 38 17.62 16.36 11.17
N ALA A 39 17.09 15.47 10.33
CA ALA A 39 17.87 14.48 9.60
C ALA A 39 18.86 15.14 8.62
N ARG A 40 18.45 16.22 7.94
CA ARG A 40 19.30 17.00 7.03
C ARG A 40 20.45 17.67 7.79
N ARG A 41 20.17 18.28 8.95
CA ARG A 41 21.21 18.89 9.82
C ARG A 41 22.19 17.86 10.37
N ALA A 42 21.70 16.66 10.68
CA ALA A 42 22.51 15.51 11.08
C ALA A 42 23.24 14.81 9.92
N GLN A 43 23.18 15.37 8.69
CA GLN A 43 23.82 14.83 7.48
C GLN A 43 23.40 13.38 7.14
N LEU A 44 22.19 12.98 7.53
CA LEU A 44 21.67 11.66 7.21
C LEU A 44 21.25 11.60 5.75
N ARG A 45 21.82 10.66 4.98
CA ARG A 45 21.52 10.46 3.54
C ARG A 45 20.04 10.18 3.24
N VAL A 46 19.28 9.75 4.24
CA VAL A 46 17.87 9.35 4.11
C VAL A 46 16.88 10.49 4.36
N TRP A 47 17.36 11.73 4.60
CA TRP A 47 16.51 12.86 4.99
C TRP A 47 15.36 13.15 4.01
N ASP A 48 15.59 12.92 2.71
CA ASP A 48 14.62 13.16 1.64
C ASP A 48 13.68 11.97 1.39
N ARG A 49 14.10 10.76 1.80
CA ARG A 49 13.56 9.49 1.28
C ARG A 49 12.01 9.49 1.25
N PRO A 50 11.39 9.19 0.10
CA PRO A 50 9.94 9.08 0.01
C PRO A 50 9.40 8.05 0.99
N ALA A 51 8.23 8.33 1.57
CA ALA A 51 7.56 7.37 2.44
C ALA A 51 7.12 6.16 1.61
N SER A 52 7.68 4.99 1.90
CA SER A 52 7.24 3.72 1.33
C SER A 52 6.21 3.09 2.26
N ALA A 53 4.98 2.91 1.78
CA ALA A 53 3.98 2.15 2.52
C ALA A 53 4.40 0.67 2.58
N CYS A 54 4.32 0.06 3.76
CA CYS A 54 4.62 -1.36 3.98
C CYS A 54 3.79 -2.26 3.05
N LEU A 55 4.35 -3.39 2.59
CA LEU A 55 3.62 -4.39 1.81
C LEU A 55 2.39 -4.93 2.56
N SER A 56 2.40 -4.93 3.91
CA SER A 56 1.23 -5.32 4.70
C SER A 56 -0.01 -4.47 4.41
N SER A 57 0.16 -3.21 3.97
CA SER A 57 -0.95 -2.35 3.57
C SER A 57 -1.62 -2.80 2.27
N ARG A 58 -1.17 -3.89 1.64
CA ARG A 58 -1.80 -4.47 0.46
C ARG A 58 -2.72 -5.63 0.81
N LEU A 59 -2.64 -6.16 2.02
CA LEU A 59 -3.55 -7.20 2.49
C LEU A 59 -4.84 -6.53 3.00
N ALA A 60 -5.98 -7.07 2.60
CA ALA A 60 -7.27 -6.60 3.09
C ALA A 60 -7.39 -6.82 4.60
N TYR A 61 -8.20 -6.00 5.28
CA TYR A 61 -8.45 -6.17 6.71
C TYR A 61 -9.07 -7.55 7.00
N GLY A 62 -8.62 -8.17 8.09
CA GLY A 62 -9.00 -9.53 8.48
C GLY A 62 -8.16 -10.63 7.82
N ILE A 63 -7.28 -10.28 6.86
CA ILE A 63 -6.31 -11.23 6.29
C ILE A 63 -5.04 -11.21 7.14
N GLU A 64 -4.64 -12.38 7.62
CA GLU A 64 -3.40 -12.55 8.35
C GLU A 64 -2.19 -12.23 7.47
N VAL A 65 -1.23 -11.49 8.04
CA VAL A 65 0.01 -11.11 7.37
C VAL A 65 0.99 -12.28 7.46
N THR A 66 1.25 -12.95 6.33
CA THR A 66 2.25 -14.03 6.24
C THR A 66 3.31 -13.72 5.18
N PRO A 67 4.55 -14.23 5.32
CA PRO A 67 5.60 -14.04 4.32
C PRO A 67 5.18 -14.48 2.91
N GLU A 68 4.41 -15.55 2.80
CA GLU A 68 3.96 -16.11 1.53
C GLU A 68 2.99 -15.15 0.83
N ARG A 69 2.01 -14.60 1.57
CA ARG A 69 1.06 -13.61 1.03
C ARG A 69 1.76 -12.31 0.63
N LEU A 70 2.74 -11.87 1.42
CA LEU A 70 3.56 -10.70 1.09
C LEU A 70 4.39 -10.94 -0.18
N SER A 71 4.98 -12.13 -0.33
CA SER A 71 5.75 -12.51 -1.52
C SER A 71 4.86 -12.55 -2.78
N VAL A 72 3.63 -13.05 -2.67
CA VAL A 72 2.66 -13.03 -3.78
C VAL A 72 2.33 -11.60 -4.22
N VAL A 73 2.08 -10.71 -3.26
CA VAL A 73 1.84 -9.28 -3.56
C VAL A 73 3.06 -8.64 -4.22
N GLU A 74 4.25 -8.87 -3.69
CA GLU A 74 5.50 -8.32 -4.22
C GLU A 74 5.74 -8.76 -5.67
N LYS A 75 5.61 -10.06 -5.96
CA LYS A 75 5.71 -10.59 -7.33
C LYS A 75 4.66 -9.99 -8.27
N GLY A 76 3.44 -9.78 -7.76
CA GLY A 76 2.39 -9.10 -8.52
C GLY A 76 2.74 -7.65 -8.84
N GLU A 77 3.26 -6.90 -7.87
CA GLU A 77 3.70 -5.51 -8.07
C GLU A 77 4.90 -5.43 -9.02
N GLU A 78 5.83 -6.37 -8.96
CA GLU A 78 6.95 -6.48 -9.90
C GLU A 78 6.48 -6.77 -11.33
N ALA A 79 5.52 -7.69 -11.49
CA ALA A 79 4.96 -8.01 -12.80
C ALA A 79 4.27 -6.80 -13.44
N LEU A 80 3.49 -6.02 -12.67
CA LEU A 80 2.88 -4.78 -13.17
C LEU A 80 3.93 -3.73 -13.55
N ARG A 81 5.02 -3.64 -12.80
CA ARG A 81 6.16 -2.76 -13.13
C ARG A 81 6.79 -3.16 -14.46
N ASN A 82 6.99 -4.46 -14.69
CA ASN A 82 7.56 -5.00 -15.93
C ASN A 82 6.62 -4.81 -17.14
N LEU A 83 5.31 -4.74 -16.91
CA LEU A 83 4.32 -4.33 -17.91
C LEU A 83 4.29 -2.80 -18.15
N GLY A 84 5.15 -2.03 -17.47
CA GLY A 84 5.33 -0.60 -17.68
C GLY A 84 4.36 0.30 -16.93
N PHE A 85 3.56 -0.22 -15.99
CA PHE A 85 2.74 0.63 -15.12
C PHE A 85 3.63 1.42 -14.15
N LYS A 86 3.25 2.67 -13.85
CA LYS A 86 4.07 3.55 -13.01
C LYS A 86 3.52 3.68 -11.60
N GLN A 87 2.21 3.83 -11.48
CA GLN A 87 1.54 3.98 -10.20
C GLN A 87 0.41 2.96 -10.08
N PHE A 88 0.59 2.02 -9.15
CA PHE A 88 -0.34 0.91 -8.95
C PHE A 88 -0.23 0.32 -7.54
N ARG A 89 -1.21 -0.49 -7.15
CA ARG A 89 -1.16 -1.40 -6.00
C ARG A 89 -1.82 -2.71 -6.34
N VAL A 90 -1.24 -3.79 -5.85
CA VAL A 90 -1.84 -5.13 -5.86
C VAL A 90 -2.45 -5.38 -4.49
N ARG A 91 -3.78 -5.40 -4.38
CA ARG A 91 -4.47 -5.69 -3.11
C ARG A 91 -4.87 -7.15 -3.04
N HIS A 92 -4.51 -7.82 -1.97
CA HIS A 92 -4.86 -9.22 -1.73
C HIS A 92 -6.11 -9.31 -0.84
N HIS A 93 -7.18 -9.87 -1.41
CA HIS A 93 -8.46 -10.14 -0.77
C HIS A 93 -8.73 -11.65 -0.77
N ASP A 94 -7.95 -12.41 0.00
CA ASP A 94 -7.99 -13.87 0.00
C ASP A 94 -7.89 -14.45 -1.44
N LYS A 95 -8.93 -15.10 -1.96
CA LYS A 95 -8.95 -15.66 -3.33
C LYS A 95 -9.04 -14.61 -4.45
N LEU A 96 -9.19 -13.34 -4.12
CA LEU A 96 -9.33 -12.24 -5.07
C LEU A 96 -8.12 -11.30 -5.01
N VAL A 97 -7.66 -10.86 -6.17
CA VAL A 97 -6.74 -9.73 -6.29
C VAL A 97 -7.48 -8.52 -6.85
N ARG A 98 -7.32 -7.36 -6.21
CA ARG A 98 -7.82 -6.07 -6.71
C ARG A 98 -6.64 -5.21 -7.12
N LEU A 99 -6.58 -4.90 -8.41
CA LEU A 99 -5.55 -4.07 -9.02
C LEU A 99 -6.02 -2.63 -9.02
N GLU A 100 -5.28 -1.76 -8.33
CA GLU A 100 -5.48 -0.31 -8.35
C GLU A 100 -4.41 0.27 -9.29
N ILE A 101 -4.81 0.93 -10.37
CA ILE A 101 -3.90 1.51 -11.37
C ILE A 101 -4.22 3.00 -11.52
N ALA A 102 -3.21 3.82 -11.80
CA ALA A 102 -3.39 5.25 -12.05
C ALA A 102 -4.52 5.51 -13.08
N PRO A 103 -5.44 6.45 -12.81
CA PRO A 103 -6.58 6.71 -13.72
C PRO A 103 -6.18 6.97 -15.17
N GLU A 104 -5.06 7.67 -15.39
CA GLU A 104 -4.49 7.94 -16.71
C GLU A 104 -3.98 6.68 -17.43
N GLU A 105 -3.69 5.61 -16.71
CA GLU A 105 -3.24 4.32 -17.26
C GLU A 105 -4.39 3.29 -17.37
N LEU A 106 -5.58 3.57 -16.82
CA LEU A 106 -6.74 2.67 -16.86
C LEU A 106 -7.19 2.30 -18.28
N PRO A 107 -7.23 3.20 -19.28
CA PRO A 107 -7.59 2.82 -20.65
C PRO A 107 -6.70 1.71 -21.22
N ARG A 108 -5.40 1.75 -20.90
CA ARG A 108 -4.44 0.69 -21.28
C ARG A 108 -4.68 -0.59 -20.49
N ALA A 109 -4.93 -0.47 -19.18
CA ALA A 109 -5.20 -1.60 -18.29
C ALA A 109 -6.45 -2.40 -18.66
N LEU A 110 -7.48 -1.71 -19.18
CA LEU A 110 -8.76 -2.31 -19.57
C LEU A 110 -8.76 -2.91 -20.98
N SER A 111 -7.66 -2.80 -21.73
CA SER A 111 -7.57 -3.39 -23.06
C SER A 111 -7.69 -4.93 -23.03
N PRO A 112 -8.26 -5.57 -24.07
CA PRO A 112 -8.36 -7.02 -24.14
C PRO A 112 -7.00 -7.75 -24.05
N GLU A 113 -5.94 -7.12 -24.55
CA GLU A 113 -4.58 -7.67 -24.44
C GLU A 113 -4.08 -7.63 -22.99
N MET A 114 -4.23 -6.50 -22.31
CA MET A 114 -3.72 -6.33 -20.95
C MET A 114 -4.50 -7.15 -19.94
N THR A 115 -5.83 -7.24 -20.09
CA THR A 115 -6.68 -8.08 -19.24
C THR A 115 -6.28 -9.56 -19.32
N ARG A 116 -5.90 -10.08 -20.51
CA ARG A 116 -5.35 -11.43 -20.65
C ARG A 116 -4.03 -11.60 -19.90
N LYS A 117 -3.10 -10.65 -20.05
CA LYS A 117 -1.82 -10.65 -19.31
C LYS A 117 -2.03 -10.66 -17.80
N PHE A 118 -2.96 -9.84 -17.29
CA PHE A 118 -3.31 -9.87 -15.86
C PHE A 118 -3.85 -11.21 -15.42
N VAL A 119 -4.75 -11.83 -16.19
CA VAL A 119 -5.28 -13.16 -15.86
C VAL A 119 -4.14 -14.18 -15.79
N GLU A 120 -3.25 -14.25 -16.77
CA GLU A 120 -2.11 -15.19 -16.78
C GLU A 120 -1.21 -15.02 -15.55
N ILE A 121 -0.79 -13.79 -15.28
CA ILE A 121 0.09 -13.45 -14.15
C ILE A 121 -0.57 -13.82 -12.81
N PHE A 122 -1.78 -13.31 -12.56
CA PHE A 122 -2.38 -13.41 -11.23
C PHE A 122 -3.03 -14.78 -10.96
N LYS A 123 -3.43 -15.54 -12.00
CA LYS A 123 -3.79 -16.96 -11.83
C LYS A 123 -2.58 -17.79 -11.39
N ALA A 124 -1.41 -17.58 -12.00
CA ALA A 124 -0.17 -18.27 -11.62
C ALA A 124 0.28 -17.92 -10.20
N LEU A 125 -0.07 -16.73 -9.72
CA LEU A 125 0.15 -16.29 -8.34
C LEU A 125 -0.89 -16.83 -7.33
N GLY A 126 -1.86 -17.62 -7.78
CA GLY A 126 -2.81 -18.32 -6.91
C GLY A 126 -4.17 -17.64 -6.71
N PHE A 127 -4.45 -16.53 -7.41
CA PHE A 127 -5.75 -15.86 -7.29
C PHE A 127 -6.82 -16.55 -8.14
N THR A 128 -8.02 -16.70 -7.57
CA THR A 128 -9.19 -17.18 -8.31
C THR A 128 -9.84 -16.06 -9.12
N PHE A 129 -9.94 -14.86 -8.54
CA PHE A 129 -10.57 -13.70 -9.17
C PHE A 129 -9.56 -12.57 -9.34
N ILE A 130 -9.56 -11.96 -10.51
CA ILE A 130 -8.69 -10.83 -10.87
C ILE A 130 -9.59 -9.66 -11.19
N THR A 131 -9.48 -8.57 -10.45
CA THR A 131 -10.32 -7.39 -10.61
C THR A 131 -9.48 -6.13 -10.78
N LEU A 132 -10.05 -5.15 -11.47
CA LEU A 132 -9.55 -3.77 -11.54
C LEU A 132 -10.45 -2.89 -10.69
N ASP A 133 -9.86 -2.03 -9.87
CA ASP A 133 -10.58 -0.97 -9.18
C ASP A 133 -10.89 0.15 -10.19
N LEU A 134 -12.18 0.35 -10.49
CA LEU A 134 -12.63 1.30 -11.51
C LEU A 134 -12.41 2.77 -11.09
N GLU A 135 -12.21 3.02 -9.81
CA GLU A 135 -11.87 4.35 -9.30
C GLU A 135 -10.35 4.58 -9.29
N GLY A 136 -9.56 3.55 -9.65
CA GLY A 136 -8.11 3.60 -9.80
C GLY A 136 -7.32 3.74 -8.49
N TYR A 137 -6.02 4.02 -8.65
CA TYR A 137 -5.09 4.21 -7.53
C TYR A 137 -5.41 5.46 -6.73
N ARG A 138 -5.61 5.30 -5.41
CA ARG A 138 -5.79 6.40 -4.45
C ARG A 138 -5.14 6.08 -3.10
N THR A 139 -4.70 7.12 -2.41
CA THR A 139 -4.25 6.99 -1.02
C THR A 139 -5.43 6.66 -0.11
N GLY A 140 -5.24 5.76 0.85
CA GLY A 140 -6.30 5.38 1.80
C GLY A 140 -7.42 4.47 1.27
N SER A 141 -7.34 3.94 0.04
CA SER A 141 -8.44 3.14 -0.56
C SER A 141 -8.85 1.85 0.18
N LEU A 142 -8.04 1.36 1.13
CA LEU A 142 -8.45 0.26 2.02
C LEU A 142 -9.35 0.74 3.16
N ASN A 143 -9.27 2.02 3.53
CA ASN A 143 -10.00 2.60 4.65
C ASN A 143 -11.44 2.98 4.29
N THR A 144 -11.80 3.01 3.00
CA THR A 144 -13.13 3.41 2.51
C THR A 144 -14.27 2.61 3.14
N HIS A 145 -14.04 1.35 3.52
CA HIS A 145 -15.06 0.51 4.18
C HIS A 145 -14.99 0.54 5.72
N LEU A 146 -13.95 1.15 6.30
CA LEU A 146 -13.76 1.22 7.75
C LEU A 146 -14.10 2.60 8.34
N VAL A 147 -14.09 3.63 7.50
CA VAL A 147 -14.40 5.01 7.90
C VAL A 147 -15.66 5.41 7.13
N ASN A 148 -16.76 5.66 7.84
CA ASN A 148 -17.88 6.41 7.28
C ASN A 148 -17.36 7.83 7.00
N ILE A 149 -16.87 8.07 5.79
CA ILE A 149 -16.65 9.43 5.31
C ILE A 149 -18.04 9.96 4.97
N PRO A 150 -18.55 10.99 5.67
CA PRO A 150 -19.79 11.64 5.26
C PRO A 150 -19.61 12.12 3.82
N ARG A 151 -20.54 11.75 2.95
CA ARG A 151 -20.62 12.31 1.59
C ARG A 151 -20.95 13.80 1.64
#